data_AF-A0A6I6UCA6-F1
#
_entry.id   AF-A0A6I6UCA6-F1
#
_cell.length_a   1.000
_cell.length_b   1.000
_cell.length_c   1.000
_cell.angle_alpha   90.00
_cell.angle_beta   90.00
_cell.angle_gamma   90.00
#
_symmetry.space_group_name_H-M   'P 1'
#
loop_
_entity.id
_entity.type
_entity.pdbx_description
1 polymer ?
#
loop_
_entity_poly.entity_id
_entity_poly.type
_entity_poly.pdbx_seq_one_letter_code
_entity_poly.pdbx_strand_id
1 'polypeptide(L)'
;MKTKSLSDVVVEWLEEKSHKKVSHDDILYGELVSSLELLELITFIEMDQGVHIQLTHLPPSSFRTVRDFLSTVNAHSQQDLVRHWYVVRTDKDVIEFRMWIEFQFDRNIAFKLTENEILLGIPANTPNLSQVTTKIEKEVDYIDRY
;
A
#
# COMPACT_ATOMS: atom_id res chain seq x y z
N MET A 1 -0.63 4.98 23.58
CA MET A 1 0.36 5.61 22.67
C MET A 1 -0.39 6.63 21.81
N LYS A 2 0.11 7.85 21.65
CA LYS A 2 -0.44 8.75 20.62
C LYS A 2 0.02 8.23 19.27
N THR A 3 -0.90 7.90 18.38
CA THR A 3 -0.60 7.65 16.97
C THR A 3 0.06 8.89 16.38
N LYS A 4 1.22 8.73 15.75
CA LYS A 4 1.89 9.82 15.02
C LYS A 4 0.99 10.26 13.86
N SER A 5 0.98 11.55 13.54
CA SER A 5 0.21 12.01 12.38
C SER A 5 0.87 11.53 11.09
N LEU A 6 0.08 11.34 10.02
CA LEU A 6 0.61 11.02 8.69
C LEU A 6 1.75 11.97 8.27
N SER A 7 1.62 13.27 8.58
CA SER A 7 2.67 14.24 8.26
C SER A 7 3.97 13.94 9.00
N ASP A 8 3.90 13.59 10.29
CA ASP A 8 5.10 13.30 11.07
C ASP A 8 5.79 12.05 10.53
N VAL A 9 5.00 11.02 10.23
CA VAL A 9 5.48 9.74 9.69
C VAL A 9 6.20 9.91 8.36
N VAL A 10 5.63 10.69 7.44
CA VAL A 10 6.25 10.95 6.14
C VAL A 10 7.50 11.79 6.27
N VAL A 11 7.47 12.86 7.07
CA VAL A 11 8.63 13.74 7.25
C VAL A 11 9.78 12.96 7.89
N GLU A 12 9.55 12.24 8.98
CA GLU A 12 10.59 11.44 9.63
C GLU A 12 11.22 10.42 8.67
N TRP A 13 10.41 9.70 7.90
CA TRP A 13 10.91 8.74 6.92
C TRP A 13 11.80 9.40 5.85
N LEU A 14 11.39 10.57 5.34
CA LEU A 14 12.16 11.32 4.36
C LEU A 14 13.45 11.88 4.95
N GLU A 15 13.45 12.33 6.20
CA GLU A 15 14.65 12.81 6.89
C GLU A 15 15.64 11.67 7.13
N GLU A 16 15.16 10.49 7.53
CA GLU A 16 15.99 9.29 7.68
C GLU A 16 16.64 8.86 6.37
N LYS A 17 15.89 8.89 5.26
CA LYS A 17 16.38 8.50 3.94
C LYS A 17 17.31 9.52 3.30
N SER A 18 16.98 10.80 3.38
CA SER A 18 17.75 11.88 2.74
C SER A 18 18.91 12.41 3.60
N HIS A 19 18.95 12.06 4.89
CA HIS A 19 19.88 12.59 5.90
C HIS A 19 19.87 14.11 6.01
N LYS A 20 18.73 14.75 5.73
CA LYS A 20 18.54 16.20 5.78
C LYS A 20 17.21 16.50 6.45
N LYS A 21 17.07 17.74 6.93
CA LYS A 21 15.81 18.25 7.44
C LYS A 21 14.83 18.47 6.28
N VAL A 22 13.58 18.06 6.45
CA VAL A 22 12.55 18.12 5.40
C VAL A 22 11.45 19.10 5.78
N SER A 23 11.06 19.94 4.83
CA SER A 23 9.95 20.88 4.88
C SER A 23 8.82 20.42 3.96
N HIS A 24 7.59 20.88 4.24
CA HIS A 24 6.43 20.58 3.39
C HIS A 24 6.54 21.17 1.98
N ASP A 25 7.30 22.25 1.81
CA ASP A 25 7.47 22.92 0.52
C ASP A 25 8.62 22.34 -0.32
N ASP A 26 9.36 21.37 0.22
CA ASP A 26 10.46 20.73 -0.50
C ASP A 26 9.94 19.87 -1.66
N ILE A 27 10.72 19.80 -2.73
CA ILE A 27 10.41 18.97 -3.90
C ILE A 27 10.54 17.50 -3.47
N LEU A 28 9.47 16.73 -3.69
CA LEU A 28 9.46 15.33 -3.29
C LEU A 28 10.18 14.47 -4.35
N TYR A 29 9.56 14.28 -5.50
CA TYR A 29 10.09 13.40 -6.53
C TYR A 29 11.26 14.05 -7.29
N GLY A 30 12.37 13.32 -7.38
CA GLY A 30 13.59 13.74 -8.06
C GLY A 30 14.58 14.51 -7.18
N GLU A 31 14.18 14.95 -5.98
CA GLU A 31 15.08 15.59 -5.01
C GLU A 31 15.17 14.80 -3.70
N LEU A 32 14.04 14.48 -3.07
CA LEU A 32 14.02 13.70 -1.82
C LEU A 32 13.86 12.20 -2.06
N VAL A 33 13.15 11.79 -3.12
CA VAL A 33 12.89 10.38 -3.43
C VAL A 33 12.94 10.11 -4.94
N SER A 34 13.40 8.91 -5.29
CA SER A 34 13.25 8.27 -6.60
C SER A 34 11.91 7.54 -6.74
N SER A 35 11.62 6.99 -7.93
CA SER A 35 10.39 6.21 -8.17
C SER A 35 10.27 4.99 -7.27
N LEU A 36 11.40 4.32 -6.97
CA LEU A 36 11.41 3.14 -6.12
C LEU A 36 11.14 3.54 -4.67
N GLU A 37 11.82 4.58 -4.19
CA GLU A 37 11.66 5.09 -2.82
C GLU A 37 10.27 5.68 -2.58
N LEU A 38 9.62 6.21 -3.62
CA LEU A 38 8.23 6.64 -3.56
C LEU A 38 7.29 5.45 -3.30
N LEU A 39 7.53 4.31 -3.95
CA LEU A 39 6.76 3.08 -3.71
C LEU A 39 7.04 2.52 -2.31
N GLU A 40 8.27 2.60 -1.83
CA GLU A 40 8.64 2.26 -0.45
C GLU A 40 7.91 3.12 0.57
N LEU A 41 7.92 4.45 0.38
CA LEU A 41 7.23 5.41 1.24
C LEU A 41 5.72 5.14 1.30
N ILE A 42 5.08 4.91 0.15
CA ILE A 42 3.64 4.58 0.10
C ILE A 42 3.37 3.30 0.89
N THR A 43 4.17 2.25 0.68
CA THR A 43 4.02 0.98 1.39
C THR A 43 4.23 1.14 2.91
N PHE A 44 5.21 1.95 3.31
CA PHE A 44 5.47 2.28 4.71
C PHE A 44 4.27 2.98 5.35
N ILE A 45 3.69 3.99 4.68
CA ILE A 45 2.49 4.69 5.15
C ILE A 45 1.31 3.72 5.29
N GLU A 46 1.07 2.86 4.30
CA GLU A 46 -0.03 1.89 4.35
C GLU A 46 0.10 0.95 5.57
N MET A 47 1.32 0.51 5.89
CA MET A 47 1.59 -0.36 7.03
C MET A 47 1.49 0.36 8.38
N ASP A 48 2.09 1.55 8.50
CA ASP A 48 2.16 2.29 9.77
C ASP A 48 0.81 2.91 10.14
N GLN A 49 0.09 3.45 9.15
CA GLN A 49 -1.16 4.18 9.35
C GLN A 49 -2.40 3.28 9.15
N GLY A 50 -2.24 2.05 8.69
CA GLY A 50 -3.36 1.14 8.40
C GLY A 50 -4.29 1.68 7.31
N VAL A 51 -3.76 2.48 6.39
CA VAL A 51 -4.53 3.07 5.28
C VAL A 51 -4.24 2.33 3.99
N HIS A 52 -5.12 2.47 3.00
CA HIS A 52 -4.85 2.01 1.64
C HIS A 52 -4.73 3.19 0.68
N ILE A 53 -3.66 3.20 -0.11
CA ILE A 53 -3.35 4.26 -1.06
C ILE A 53 -3.36 3.67 -2.48
N GLN A 54 -4.38 4.02 -3.26
CA GLN A 54 -4.45 3.62 -4.66
C GLN A 54 -3.64 4.59 -5.53
N LEU A 55 -2.64 4.08 -6.25
CA LEU A 55 -1.77 4.88 -7.11
C LEU A 55 -2.55 5.64 -8.20
N THR A 56 -3.67 5.09 -8.65
CA THR A 56 -4.57 5.74 -9.63
C THR A 56 -5.18 7.05 -9.12
N HIS A 57 -5.25 7.24 -7.80
CA HIS A 57 -5.70 8.49 -7.17
C HIS A 57 -4.56 9.47 -6.88
N LEU A 58 -3.33 9.13 -7.25
CA LEU A 58 -2.16 9.99 -7.12
C LEU A 58 -1.73 10.49 -8.52
N PRO A 59 -2.34 11.57 -9.04
CA PRO A 59 -1.89 12.16 -10.29
C PRO A 59 -0.45 12.66 -10.16
N PRO A 60 0.30 12.83 -11.27
CA PRO A 60 1.70 13.27 -11.23
C PRO A 60 1.96 14.54 -10.41
N SER A 61 0.98 15.47 -10.37
CA SER A 61 1.04 16.68 -9.54
C SER A 61 1.18 16.41 -8.04
N SER A 62 0.69 15.26 -7.56
CA SER A 62 0.77 14.85 -6.15
C SER A 62 2.19 14.57 -5.69
N PHE A 63 3.13 14.34 -6.62
CA PHE A 63 4.50 13.99 -6.28
C PHE A 63 5.45 15.19 -6.39
N ARG A 64 4.91 16.40 -6.58
CA ARG A 64 5.72 17.61 -6.74
C ARG A 64 6.36 18.05 -5.44
N THR A 65 5.57 18.29 -4.40
CA THR A 65 6.06 18.68 -3.07
C THR A 65 5.59 17.69 -2.00
N VAL A 66 6.25 17.70 -0.84
CA VAL A 66 5.82 16.91 0.33
C VAL A 66 4.38 17.28 0.73
N ARG A 67 4.03 18.58 0.67
CA ARG A 67 2.67 19.09 0.92
C ARG A 67 1.65 18.52 -0.05
N ASP A 68 1.95 18.53 -1.35
CA ASP A 68 1.04 18.00 -2.38
C ASP A 68 0.78 16.52 -2.15
N PHE A 69 1.83 15.76 -1.84
CA PHE A 69 1.74 14.33 -1.55
C PHE A 69 0.88 14.05 -0.33
N LEU A 70 1.17 14.71 0.79
CA LEU A 70 0.42 14.58 2.03
C LEU A 70 -1.05 14.95 1.84
N SER A 71 -1.33 16.04 1.11
CA SER A 71 -2.70 16.47 0.82
C SER A 71 -3.46 15.41 0.01
N THR A 72 -2.86 14.89 -1.06
CA THR A 72 -3.51 13.86 -1.90
C THR A 72 -3.68 12.55 -1.13
N VAL A 73 -2.67 12.09 -0.40
CA VAL A 73 -2.78 10.88 0.43
C VAL A 73 -3.86 11.07 1.49
N ASN A 74 -3.93 12.20 2.18
CA ASN A 74 -4.97 12.42 3.18
C ASN A 74 -6.38 12.51 2.57
N ALA A 75 -6.52 13.04 1.36
CA ALA A 75 -7.80 13.14 0.66
C ALA A 75 -8.28 11.82 0.05
N HIS A 76 -7.36 10.93 -0.33
CA HIS A 76 -7.67 9.72 -1.09
C HIS A 76 -7.29 8.42 -0.38
N SER A 77 -6.65 8.48 0.78
CA SER A 77 -6.46 7.33 1.64
C SER A 77 -7.80 6.90 2.18
N GLN A 78 -8.16 5.66 1.87
CA GLN A 78 -9.35 5.06 2.45
C GLN A 78 -8.93 4.46 3.79
N GLN A 79 -9.41 5.06 4.88
CA GLN A 79 -9.37 4.42 6.20
C GLN A 79 -10.16 3.12 6.11
N ASP A 80 -9.52 2.02 6.50
CA ASP A 80 -10.13 0.69 6.65
C ASP A 80 -11.25 0.42 5.64
N LEU A 81 -10.85 0.20 4.38
CA LEU A 81 -11.69 -0.53 3.45
C LEU A 81 -12.17 -1.79 4.18
N VAL A 82 -13.49 -1.91 4.40
CA VAL A 82 -14.08 -3.15 4.88
C VAL A 82 -13.63 -4.22 3.91
N ARG A 83 -12.78 -5.14 4.38
CA ARG A 83 -12.14 -6.14 3.53
C ARG A 83 -12.76 -7.50 3.76
N HIS A 84 -12.99 -8.16 2.66
CA HIS A 84 -13.13 -9.58 2.60
C HIS A 84 -11.75 -10.23 2.69
N TRP A 85 -11.38 -10.70 3.89
CA TRP A 85 -10.17 -11.47 4.16
C TRP A 85 -10.28 -12.94 3.73
N TYR A 86 -9.27 -13.41 3.02
CA TYR A 86 -9.13 -14.79 2.60
C TYR A 86 -7.81 -15.34 3.08
N VAL A 87 -7.83 -16.55 3.63
CA VAL A 87 -6.61 -17.32 3.89
C VAL A 87 -6.16 -17.97 2.59
N VAL A 88 -4.86 -17.93 2.32
CA VAL A 88 -4.26 -18.45 1.09
C VAL A 88 -3.06 -19.34 1.41
N ARG A 89 -2.93 -20.44 0.66
CA ARG A 89 -1.73 -21.28 0.63
C ARG A 89 -1.24 -21.43 -0.80
N THR A 90 0.06 -21.25 -1.00
CA THR A 90 0.72 -21.36 -2.30
C THR A 90 2.09 -22.00 -2.11
N ASP A 91 2.52 -22.74 -3.13
CA ASP A 91 3.85 -23.31 -3.28
C ASP A 91 4.90 -22.29 -3.78
N LYS A 92 4.46 -21.11 -4.23
CA LYS A 92 5.33 -20.01 -4.67
C LYS A 92 6.07 -19.38 -3.50
N ASP A 93 7.22 -18.80 -3.80
CA ASP A 93 7.90 -17.92 -2.85
C ASP A 93 6.98 -16.76 -2.45
N VAL A 94 6.98 -16.42 -1.16
CA VAL A 94 6.07 -15.42 -0.58
C VAL A 94 6.27 -14.04 -1.19
N ILE A 95 7.52 -13.67 -1.50
CA ILE A 95 7.84 -12.36 -2.09
C ILE A 95 7.36 -12.34 -3.54
N GLU A 96 7.62 -13.40 -4.30
CA GLU A 96 7.14 -13.53 -5.68
C GLU A 96 5.60 -13.49 -5.75
N PHE A 97 4.94 -14.19 -4.83
CA PHE A 97 3.48 -14.21 -4.75
C PHE A 97 2.91 -12.84 -4.40
N ARG A 98 3.52 -12.13 -3.45
CA ARG A 98 3.13 -10.75 -3.09
C ARG A 98 3.26 -9.81 -4.29
N MET A 99 4.39 -9.85 -5.00
CA MET A 99 4.61 -9.01 -6.19
C MET A 99 3.58 -9.33 -7.28
N TRP A 100 3.24 -10.60 -7.47
CA TRP A 100 2.21 -11.00 -8.42
C TRP A 100 0.84 -10.44 -8.04
N ILE A 101 0.43 -10.52 -6.77
CA ILE A 101 -0.83 -9.93 -6.27
C ILE A 101 -0.85 -8.42 -6.52
N GLU A 102 0.21 -7.73 -6.13
CA GLU A 102 0.32 -6.27 -6.30
C GLU A 102 0.20 -5.86 -7.77
N PHE A 103 0.85 -6.59 -8.69
CA PHE A 103 0.80 -6.31 -10.12
C PHE A 103 -0.55 -6.68 -10.76
N GLN A 104 -1.12 -7.84 -10.42
CA GLN A 104 -2.33 -8.33 -11.07
C GLN A 104 -3.61 -7.59 -10.69
N PHE A 105 -3.58 -6.89 -9.56
CA PHE A 105 -4.73 -6.21 -9.00
C PHE A 105 -4.44 -4.75 -8.66
N ASP A 106 -3.42 -4.15 -9.28
CA ASP A 106 -3.05 -2.74 -9.12
C ASP A 106 -2.97 -2.31 -7.65
N ARG A 107 -2.39 -3.17 -6.81
CA ARG A 107 -2.27 -3.04 -5.34
C ARG A 107 -3.59 -2.98 -4.57
N ASN A 108 -4.75 -3.20 -5.21
CA ASN A 108 -6.06 -3.08 -4.56
C ASN A 108 -6.32 -4.16 -3.49
N ILE A 109 -5.63 -5.30 -3.60
CA ILE A 109 -5.71 -6.40 -2.64
C ILE A 109 -4.63 -6.20 -1.57
N ALA A 110 -5.04 -6.13 -0.30
CA ALA A 110 -4.11 -6.07 0.81
C ALA A 110 -3.45 -7.43 1.01
N PHE A 111 -2.17 -7.43 1.34
CA PHE A 111 -1.39 -8.62 1.64
C PHE A 111 -0.92 -8.57 3.10
N LYS A 112 -1.21 -9.61 3.88
CA LYS A 112 -0.82 -9.71 5.29
C LYS A 112 -0.21 -11.07 5.57
N LEU A 113 0.94 -11.09 6.22
CA LEU A 113 1.56 -12.30 6.75
C LEU A 113 1.24 -12.40 8.24
N THR A 114 0.82 -13.58 8.66
CA THR A 114 0.72 -13.97 10.07
C THR A 114 1.79 -15.01 10.37
N GLU A 115 1.89 -15.48 11.61
CA GLU A 115 2.89 -16.48 12.01
C GLU A 115 2.78 -17.78 11.18
N ASN A 116 1.58 -18.13 10.69
CA ASN A 116 1.32 -19.39 10.02
C ASN A 116 0.62 -19.28 8.65
N GLU A 117 0.12 -18.10 8.28
CA GLU A 117 -0.81 -17.96 7.15
C GLU A 117 -0.58 -16.67 6.35
N ILE A 118 -0.84 -16.78 5.04
CA ILE A 118 -0.95 -15.64 4.14
C ILE A 118 -2.42 -15.22 4.08
N LEU A 119 -2.68 -13.95 4.33
CA LEU A 119 -4.01 -13.36 4.26
C LEU A 119 -4.08 -12.33 3.13
N LEU A 120 -5.08 -12.48 2.26
CA LEU A 120 -5.41 -11.52 1.22
C LEU A 120 -6.70 -10.78 1.57
N GLY A 121 -6.64 -9.46 1.61
CA GLY A 121 -7.79 -8.60 1.93
C GLY A 121 -8.34 -7.93 0.67
N ILE A 122 -9.44 -8.46 0.14
CA ILE A 122 -10.13 -7.89 -1.02
C ILE A 122 -11.16 -6.86 -0.54
N PRO A 123 -11.22 -5.63 -1.08
CA PRO A 123 -12.24 -4.66 -0.68
C PRO A 123 -13.67 -5.19 -0.86
N ALA A 124 -14.56 -4.97 0.11
CA ALA A 124 -15.94 -5.48 0.07
C ALA A 124 -16.78 -4.87 -1.05
N ASN A 125 -16.39 -3.68 -1.53
CA ASN A 125 -17.01 -3.01 -2.66
C ASN A 125 -16.38 -3.39 -4.02
N THR A 126 -15.46 -4.36 -4.07
CA THR A 126 -14.82 -4.79 -5.32
C THR A 126 -15.86 -5.27 -6.32
N PRO A 127 -16.00 -4.60 -7.48
CA PRO A 127 -16.85 -5.09 -8.57
C PRO A 127 -16.31 -6.44 -9.05
N ASN A 128 -17.21 -7.39 -9.33
CA ASN A 128 -16.85 -8.73 -9.81
C ASN A 128 -15.93 -9.51 -8.84
N LEU A 129 -16.16 -9.42 -7.53
CA LEU A 129 -15.41 -10.15 -6.49
C LEU A 129 -15.17 -11.62 -6.87
N SER A 130 -16.19 -12.32 -7.40
CA SER A 130 -16.07 -13.71 -7.84
C SER A 130 -14.95 -13.92 -8.86
N GLN A 131 -14.82 -13.04 -9.85
CA GLN A 131 -13.76 -13.12 -10.87
C GLN A 131 -12.37 -12.89 -10.27
N VAL A 132 -12.26 -11.98 -9.29
CA VAL A 132 -11.02 -11.73 -8.56
C VAL A 132 -10.59 -12.97 -7.80
N THR A 133 -11.48 -13.56 -6.99
CA THR A 133 -11.20 -14.81 -6.28
C THR A 133 -10.85 -15.95 -7.24
N THR A 134 -11.60 -16.15 -8.33
CA THR A 134 -11.30 -17.19 -9.33
C THR A 134 -9.95 -16.99 -10.03
N LYS A 135 -9.49 -15.74 -10.17
CA LYS A 135 -8.15 -15.47 -10.72
C LYS A 135 -7.06 -15.85 -9.72
N ILE A 136 -7.27 -15.61 -8.42
CA ILE A 136 -6.34 -16.01 -7.36
C ILE A 136 -6.33 -17.53 -7.18
N GLU A 137 -7.50 -18.17 -7.18
CA GLU A 137 -7.68 -19.64 -7.09
C GLU A 137 -6.84 -20.43 -8.10
N LYS A 138 -6.58 -19.85 -9.27
CA LYS A 138 -5.76 -20.51 -10.31
C LYS A 138 -4.26 -20.52 -10.01
N GLU A 139 -3.84 -19.74 -9.04
CA GLU A 139 -2.44 -19.37 -8.81
C GLU A 139 -1.95 -19.80 -7.43
N VAL A 140 -2.83 -20.44 -6.66
CA VAL A 140 -2.65 -20.85 -5.27
C VAL A 140 -3.25 -22.25 -5.08
N ASP A 141 -2.73 -23.00 -4.11
CA ASP A 141 -3.22 -24.36 -3.81
C ASP A 141 -4.54 -24.35 -3.04
N TYR A 142 -4.76 -23.30 -2.25
CA TYR A 142 -5.94 -23.15 -1.42
C TYR A 142 -6.24 -21.68 -1.18
N ILE A 143 -7.53 -21.36 -1.22
CA ILE A 143 -8.07 -20.07 -0.81
C ILE A 143 -9.45 -20.28 -0.20
N ASP A 144 -9.69 -19.65 0.95
CA ASP A 144 -10.98 -19.71 1.64
C ASP A 144 -11.21 -18.43 2.45
N ARG A 145 -12.47 -18.18 2.80
CA ARG A 145 -12.86 -17.02 3.61
C ARG A 145 -12.32 -17.17 5.04
N TYR A 146 -11.57 -16.17 5.51
CA TYR A 146 -11.11 -16.07 6.91
C TYR A 146 -12.18 -15.45 7.82
#